data_AF-A0A317GWL4-F1
#
_entry.id   AF-A0A317GWL4-F1
#
_cell.length_a   1.000
_cell.length_b   1.000
_cell.length_c   1.000
_cell.angle_alpha   90.00
_cell.angle_beta   90.00
_cell.angle_gamma   90.00
#
_symmetry.space_group_name_H-M   'P 1'
#
loop_
_entity.id
_entity.type
_entity.pdbx_description
1 polymer ?
#
loop_
_entity_poly.entity_id
_entity_poly.type
_entity_poly.pdbx_seq_one_letter_code
_entity_poly.pdbx_strand_id
1 'polypeptide(L)'
;MPTSPGCRRSAAFHPMLGSLAPLYLLSLLLLAACTNTTAAGSAATATLSSSTTSAHTGGSPAIMERMASSTSVGAGMTGAISVTAYCPLGTTMLSGGYGLGGGDTATNTQILQDRPDTPSSWTVVAENAAVGGPYTLTTYADCLKSKAPVVTHIVESAFSPPADGNYHEASAACPNGSVVTGGGFASGIGADASLPINGAGTARSANVWDTQIGMTQGQTQTPAIYAVCVDSTPPSSFREGSIPTAAQPITTTSGDLSIGCPAGQLLVGGGLALDHVGANVYGSTLSADGSQWTVSATFFPFAGTPPAVTETAYAVCVRT
;
A
#
# COMPACT_ATOMS: atom_id res chain seq x y z
N MET A 1 -38.89 66.20 -1.34
CA MET A 1 -40.23 65.58 -1.37
C MET A 1 -40.30 64.66 -2.58
N PRO A 2 -40.85 63.45 -2.44
CA PRO A 2 -40.34 62.33 -1.64
C PRO A 2 -40.28 61.05 -2.54
N THR A 3 -39.82 59.85 -2.19
CA THR A 3 -39.77 59.06 -0.95
C THR A 3 -38.60 58.04 -1.01
N SER A 4 -37.88 57.92 0.11
CA SER A 4 -37.00 56.79 0.53
C SER A 4 -37.88 55.58 0.97
N PRO A 5 -37.41 54.53 1.71
CA PRO A 5 -36.09 53.90 1.96
C PRO A 5 -36.18 52.35 1.74
N GLY A 6 -35.24 51.43 1.95
CA GLY A 6 -34.00 51.32 2.72
C GLY A 6 -34.08 50.10 3.67
N CYS A 7 -33.00 49.35 3.89
CA CYS A 7 -32.59 48.88 5.22
C CYS A 7 -31.23 48.15 5.20
N ARG A 8 -30.45 48.42 6.24
CA ARG A 8 -29.09 47.98 6.51
C ARG A 8 -29.04 47.58 8.00
N ARG A 9 -28.10 46.68 8.32
CA ARG A 9 -27.40 46.44 9.62
C ARG A 9 -27.97 45.41 10.61
N SER A 10 -27.11 44.40 10.87
CA SER A 10 -26.50 43.96 12.14
C SER A 10 -27.30 43.98 13.45
N ALA A 11 -27.25 42.86 14.19
CA ALA A 11 -26.59 42.74 15.51
C ALA A 11 -26.61 41.30 16.05
N ALA A 12 -25.60 40.96 16.84
CA ALA A 12 -25.43 39.74 17.62
C ALA A 12 -26.21 39.79 18.96
N PHE A 13 -26.49 38.63 19.59
CA PHE A 13 -26.26 38.30 21.02
C PHE A 13 -26.91 36.95 21.43
N HIS A 14 -26.06 36.02 21.89
CA HIS A 14 -26.11 35.01 22.97
C HIS A 14 -27.39 34.34 23.56
N PRO A 15 -27.22 33.18 24.27
CA PRO A 15 -28.15 32.06 24.32
C PRO A 15 -29.01 32.00 25.60
N MET A 16 -30.04 31.15 25.62
CA MET A 16 -30.69 30.69 26.86
C MET A 16 -31.01 29.21 26.83
N LEU A 17 -30.72 28.57 27.97
CA LEU A 17 -31.09 27.23 28.38
C LEU A 17 -32.62 27.05 28.49
N GLY A 18 -33.07 25.81 28.30
CA GLY A 18 -34.39 25.30 28.71
C GLY A 18 -34.69 23.99 27.99
N SER A 19 -34.25 22.84 28.52
CA SER A 19 -35.07 21.93 29.34
C SER A 19 -36.39 21.52 28.68
N LEU A 20 -36.47 20.26 28.20
CA LEU A 20 -37.52 19.26 28.50
C LEU A 20 -37.48 18.13 27.45
N ALA A 21 -37.05 16.93 27.87
CA ALA A 21 -37.53 15.65 27.34
C ALA A 21 -38.90 15.34 28.02
N PRO A 22 -39.76 14.38 27.60
CA PRO A 22 -39.42 13.14 26.88
C PRO A 22 -40.46 12.58 25.86
N LEU A 23 -40.06 11.46 25.23
CA LEU A 23 -40.88 10.33 24.73
C LEU A 23 -41.94 10.60 23.65
N TYR A 24 -41.73 10.06 22.43
CA TYR A 24 -42.71 9.18 21.77
C TYR A 24 -42.01 8.21 20.81
N LEU A 25 -42.29 6.92 21.02
CA LEU A 25 -42.02 5.80 20.12
C LEU A 25 -42.64 6.04 18.74
N LEU A 26 -41.93 5.65 17.67
CA LEU A 26 -42.59 5.00 16.54
C LEU A 26 -41.64 4.02 15.85
N SER A 27 -41.94 2.74 16.08
CA SER A 27 -41.40 1.56 15.41
C SER A 27 -41.98 1.48 13.99
N LEU A 28 -41.14 1.25 12.97
CA LEU A 28 -41.59 0.75 11.67
C LEU A 28 -40.76 -0.47 11.28
N LEU A 29 -41.37 -1.65 11.46
CA LEU A 29 -40.98 -2.89 10.78
C LEU A 29 -41.38 -2.78 9.30
N LEU A 30 -40.47 -3.11 8.39
CA LEU A 30 -40.83 -3.54 7.04
C LEU A 30 -40.61 -5.06 6.94
N LEU A 31 -41.74 -5.79 6.87
CA LEU A 31 -41.84 -7.14 6.34
C LEU A 31 -42.71 -7.07 5.08
N ALA A 32 -42.19 -7.58 3.95
CA ALA A 32 -42.93 -8.16 2.82
C ALA A 32 -41.92 -8.42 1.69
N ALA A 33 -41.96 -9.48 0.89
CA ALA A 33 -42.76 -10.70 0.87
C ALA A 33 -42.04 -11.66 -0.08
N CYS A 34 -42.01 -12.95 0.24
CA CYS A 34 -41.63 -14.00 -0.70
C CYS A 34 -42.80 -14.26 -1.65
N THR A 35 -42.57 -14.15 -2.97
CA THR A 35 -43.50 -14.65 -3.98
C THR A 35 -42.90 -15.86 -4.69
N ASN A 36 -43.57 -17.01 -4.54
CA ASN A 36 -43.35 -18.21 -5.32
C ASN A 36 -43.90 -18.02 -6.74
N THR A 37 -43.07 -18.30 -7.74
CA THR A 37 -43.52 -18.52 -9.12
C THR A 37 -43.02 -19.88 -9.58
N THR A 38 -43.95 -20.81 -9.77
CA THR A 38 -43.74 -22.08 -10.47
C THR A 38 -43.96 -21.90 -11.97
N ALA A 39 -43.06 -22.39 -12.83
CA ALA A 39 -43.41 -23.24 -13.99
C ALA A 39 -42.20 -23.58 -14.88
N ALA A 40 -42.27 -24.83 -15.36
CA ALA A 40 -41.80 -25.38 -16.63
C ALA A 40 -40.28 -25.58 -16.86
N GLY A 41 -39.94 -26.85 -17.07
CA GLY A 41 -38.59 -27.33 -17.27
C GLY A 41 -38.07 -27.17 -18.70
N SER A 42 -36.75 -27.33 -18.81
CA SER A 42 -36.09 -27.80 -20.00
C SER A 42 -34.92 -28.68 -19.56
N ALA A 43 -34.81 -29.85 -20.16
CA ALA A 43 -33.77 -30.82 -19.91
C ALA A 43 -32.42 -30.27 -20.35
N ALA A 44 -31.47 -30.15 -19.41
CA ALA A 44 -30.06 -29.90 -19.72
C ALA A 44 -29.25 -31.13 -19.31
N THR A 45 -28.65 -31.74 -20.33
CA THR A 45 -27.74 -32.87 -20.29
C THR A 45 -26.63 -32.64 -19.26
N ALA A 46 -26.59 -33.49 -18.22
CA ALA A 46 -25.53 -33.47 -17.23
C ALA A 46 -24.25 -34.07 -17.84
N THR A 47 -23.33 -33.20 -18.26
CA THR A 47 -21.96 -33.60 -18.59
C THR A 47 -21.21 -33.82 -17.27
N LEU A 48 -20.93 -35.08 -16.93
CA LEU A 48 -20.03 -35.44 -15.85
C LEU A 48 -18.60 -35.02 -16.23
N SER A 49 -18.20 -33.79 -15.88
CA SER A 49 -16.78 -33.44 -15.81
C SER A 49 -16.23 -34.00 -14.51
N SER A 50 -15.43 -35.06 -14.63
CA SER A 50 -14.64 -35.61 -13.54
C SER A 50 -13.66 -34.54 -13.04
N SER A 51 -14.01 -33.85 -11.97
CA SER A 51 -13.05 -33.10 -11.16
C SER A 51 -12.15 -34.12 -10.47
N THR A 52 -10.90 -34.24 -10.92
CA THR A 52 -9.85 -34.82 -10.11
C THR A 52 -9.61 -33.90 -8.93
N THR A 53 -10.39 -34.08 -7.87
CA THR A 53 -10.09 -33.56 -6.54
C THR A 53 -8.82 -34.27 -6.10
N SER A 54 -7.67 -33.64 -6.33
CA SER A 54 -6.44 -34.03 -5.66
C SER A 54 -6.65 -33.74 -4.19
N ALA A 55 -7.00 -34.78 -3.43
CA ALA A 55 -7.05 -34.71 -1.98
C ALA A 55 -5.63 -34.50 -1.47
N HIS A 56 -5.24 -33.23 -1.31
CA HIS A 56 -4.13 -32.87 -0.44
C HIS A 56 -4.57 -33.10 1.00
N THR A 57 -4.25 -34.28 1.51
CA THR A 57 -4.30 -34.58 2.93
C THR A 57 -3.27 -33.73 3.67
N GLY A 58 -3.75 -32.78 4.47
CA GLY A 58 -3.08 -32.41 5.73
C GLY A 58 -2.10 -31.24 5.72
N GLY A 59 -2.61 -30.02 5.53
CA GLY A 59 -1.96 -28.77 5.96
C GLY A 59 -3.01 -27.67 6.00
N SER A 60 -3.06 -26.82 7.05
CA SER A 60 -3.82 -25.57 6.87
C SER A 60 -3.05 -24.76 5.84
N PRO A 61 -3.72 -24.17 4.84
CA PRO A 61 -3.02 -23.33 3.88
C PRO A 61 -2.33 -22.19 4.62
N ALA A 62 -1.10 -21.88 4.23
CA ALA A 62 -0.47 -20.64 4.63
C ALA A 62 -1.29 -19.49 4.04
N ILE A 63 -1.65 -18.51 4.86
CA ILE A 63 -2.45 -17.36 4.44
C ILE A 63 -1.73 -16.07 4.78
N MET A 64 -1.81 -15.10 3.87
CA MET A 64 -1.43 -13.73 4.16
C MET A 64 -2.63 -12.98 4.70
N GLU A 65 -2.44 -12.34 5.83
CA GLU A 65 -3.42 -11.45 6.44
C GLU A 65 -2.82 -10.05 6.51
N ARG A 66 -3.57 -9.07 6.02
CA ARG A 66 -3.17 -7.66 6.09
C ARG A 66 -3.71 -7.01 7.35
N MET A 67 -2.82 -6.42 8.12
CA MET A 67 -3.18 -5.54 9.23
C MET A 67 -3.06 -4.09 8.78
N ALA A 68 -3.97 -3.26 9.27
CA ALA A 68 -4.01 -1.85 8.94
C ALA A 68 -4.12 -1.00 10.20
N SER A 69 -3.44 0.14 10.18
CA SER A 69 -3.62 1.23 11.15
C SER A 69 -3.75 2.51 10.36
N SER A 70 -4.67 3.40 10.75
CA SER A 70 -4.91 4.62 10.00
C SER A 70 -5.08 5.84 10.90
N THR A 71 -4.75 7.01 10.32
CA THR A 71 -4.98 8.31 10.94
C THR A 71 -5.46 9.30 9.91
N SER A 72 -6.31 10.23 10.34
CA SER A 72 -6.73 11.36 9.50
C SER A 72 -5.82 12.55 9.76
N VAL A 73 -5.30 13.11 8.67
CA VAL A 73 -4.44 14.28 8.68
C VAL A 73 -5.26 15.46 8.14
N GLY A 74 -5.45 16.49 8.96
CA GLY A 74 -6.08 17.75 8.56
C GLY A 74 -5.22 18.59 7.61
N ALA A 75 -5.88 19.50 6.88
CA ALA A 75 -5.21 20.46 6.01
C ALA A 75 -4.28 21.39 6.82
N GLY A 76 -3.09 21.67 6.29
CA GLY A 76 -2.14 22.58 6.91
C GLY A 76 -1.52 22.09 8.23
N MET A 77 -1.73 20.83 8.62
CA MET A 77 -0.97 20.24 9.73
C MET A 77 0.49 20.07 9.31
N THR A 78 1.38 20.79 9.98
CA THR A 78 2.82 20.72 9.72
C THR A 78 3.49 19.69 10.62
N GLY A 79 4.51 19.01 10.10
CA GLY A 79 5.32 18.06 10.86
C GLY A 79 5.01 16.60 10.51
N ALA A 80 5.95 15.74 10.89
CA ALA A 80 5.92 14.32 10.61
C ALA A 80 4.79 13.61 11.36
N ILE A 81 3.93 12.93 10.60
CA ILE A 81 2.88 12.04 11.10
C ILE A 81 3.39 10.61 10.97
N SER A 82 3.43 9.89 12.09
CA SER A 82 3.86 8.49 12.13
C SER A 82 2.68 7.58 12.45
N VAL A 83 2.52 6.53 11.65
CA VAL A 83 1.51 5.49 11.84
C VAL A 83 2.19 4.13 11.73
N THR A 84 1.83 3.23 12.64
CA THR A 84 2.40 1.88 12.72
C THR A 84 1.29 0.84 12.69
N ALA A 85 1.45 -0.18 11.85
CA ALA A 85 0.62 -1.38 11.83
C ALA A 85 1.40 -2.57 12.42
N TYR A 86 0.69 -3.48 13.09
CA TYR A 86 1.29 -4.59 13.82
C TYR A 86 0.69 -5.91 13.35
N CYS A 87 1.54 -6.91 13.13
CA CYS A 87 1.13 -8.28 12.97
C CYS A 87 0.62 -8.88 14.28
N PRO A 88 -0.44 -9.70 14.26
CA PRO A 88 -0.91 -10.39 15.46
C PRO A 88 0.14 -11.36 16.00
N LEU A 89 0.05 -11.70 17.29
CA LEU A 89 0.91 -12.73 17.87
C LEU A 89 0.69 -14.07 17.14
N GLY A 90 1.80 -14.75 16.83
CA GLY A 90 1.78 -16.04 16.12
C GLY A 90 1.71 -15.94 14.60
N THR A 91 1.83 -14.73 14.04
CA THR A 91 2.08 -14.52 12.60
C THR A 91 3.46 -13.90 12.39
N THR A 92 3.94 -13.93 11.14
CA THR A 92 5.25 -13.42 10.75
C THR A 92 5.08 -12.29 9.73
N MET A 93 5.64 -11.10 9.98
CA MET A 93 5.60 -10.01 9.01
C MET A 93 6.54 -10.33 7.83
N LEU A 94 6.02 -10.31 6.61
CA LEU A 94 6.82 -10.56 5.40
C LEU A 94 7.00 -9.30 4.54
N SER A 95 6.09 -8.34 4.67
CA SER A 95 6.11 -7.07 3.95
C SER A 95 5.19 -6.07 4.65
N GLY A 96 5.10 -4.88 4.08
CA GLY A 96 4.15 -3.86 4.48
C GLY A 96 4.07 -2.79 3.41
N GLY A 97 3.51 -1.65 3.78
CA GLY A 97 3.41 -0.50 2.89
C GLY A 97 2.41 0.50 3.42
N TYR A 98 1.85 1.28 2.51
CA TYR A 98 0.91 2.35 2.84
C TYR A 98 -0.11 2.59 1.75
N GLY A 99 -1.15 3.32 2.14
CA GLY A 99 -2.13 3.91 1.22
C GLY A 99 -2.55 5.28 1.75
N LEU A 100 -2.58 6.26 0.86
CA LEU A 100 -3.09 7.59 1.11
C LEU A 100 -4.50 7.69 0.54
N GLY A 101 -5.48 7.86 1.42
CA GLY A 101 -6.85 8.19 1.05
C GLY A 101 -7.07 9.70 1.03
N GLY A 102 -7.77 10.20 0.02
CA GLY A 102 -8.06 11.63 -0.14
C GLY A 102 -8.12 11.98 -1.63
N GLY A 103 -8.52 13.20 -1.97
CA GLY A 103 -8.44 13.69 -3.35
C GLY A 103 -7.02 14.08 -3.75
N ASP A 104 -6.87 15.00 -4.70
CA ASP A 104 -5.59 15.58 -5.17
C ASP A 104 -4.71 16.17 -4.05
N THR A 105 -5.23 16.27 -2.83
CA THR A 105 -4.52 16.71 -1.64
C THR A 105 -3.66 15.62 -1.04
N ALA A 106 -4.06 14.35 -1.16
CA ALA A 106 -3.29 13.19 -0.73
C ALA A 106 -2.03 13.01 -1.59
N THR A 107 -2.10 13.34 -2.87
CA THR A 107 -1.00 13.19 -3.84
C THR A 107 0.15 14.19 -3.66
N ASN A 108 -0.05 15.23 -2.83
CA ASN A 108 1.00 16.19 -2.42
C ASN A 108 1.66 15.82 -1.08
N THR A 109 1.28 14.69 -0.49
CA THR A 109 1.88 14.19 0.76
C THR A 109 3.24 13.58 0.45
N GLN A 110 4.25 13.88 1.27
CA GLN A 110 5.56 13.25 1.17
C GLN A 110 5.65 12.08 2.13
N ILE A 111 6.06 10.91 1.64
CA ILE A 111 6.35 9.75 2.47
C ILE A 111 7.83 9.78 2.84
N LEU A 112 8.12 10.18 4.07
CA LEU A 112 9.49 10.33 4.58
C LEU A 112 10.11 9.00 4.98
N GLN A 113 9.28 8.06 5.43
CA GLN A 113 9.67 6.70 5.78
C GLN A 113 8.54 5.73 5.43
N ASP A 114 8.91 4.57 4.90
CA ASP A 114 8.05 3.42 4.68
C ASP A 114 8.90 2.20 4.98
N ARG A 115 8.82 1.67 6.20
CA ARG A 115 9.85 0.72 6.67
C ARG A 115 9.33 -0.31 7.67
N PRO A 116 9.98 -1.49 7.74
CA PRO A 116 9.85 -2.32 8.91
C PRO A 116 10.43 -1.58 10.13
N ASP A 117 9.70 -1.62 11.25
CA ASP A 117 10.13 -0.97 12.50
C ASP A 117 10.53 -2.00 13.55
N THR A 118 9.81 -3.11 13.59
CA THR A 118 10.19 -4.32 14.34
C THR A 118 9.95 -5.54 13.45
N PRO A 119 10.40 -6.75 13.84
CA PRO A 119 10.07 -7.98 13.13
C PRO A 119 8.55 -8.27 13.00
N SER A 120 7.70 -7.51 13.68
CA SER A 120 6.25 -7.67 13.68
C SER A 120 5.49 -6.37 13.35
N SER A 121 6.18 -5.30 12.95
CA SER A 121 5.51 -4.02 12.69
C SER A 121 6.11 -3.25 11.54
N TRP A 122 5.23 -2.53 10.86
CA TRP A 122 5.55 -1.65 9.76
C TRP A 122 5.16 -0.23 10.12
N THR A 123 6.07 0.72 9.92
CA THR A 123 5.88 2.13 10.24
C THR A 123 6.02 2.98 9.00
N VAL A 124 5.07 3.89 8.82
CA VAL A 124 5.10 4.91 7.77
C VAL A 124 5.15 6.27 8.45
N VAL A 125 6.04 7.12 7.97
CA VAL A 125 6.13 8.51 8.37
C VAL A 125 5.86 9.36 7.14
N ALA A 126 4.85 10.21 7.23
CA ALA A 126 4.46 11.11 6.17
C ALA A 126 4.46 12.55 6.67
N GLU A 127 4.61 13.50 5.75
CA GLU A 127 4.45 14.93 6.02
C GLU A 127 3.44 15.52 5.04
N ASN A 128 2.52 16.32 5.58
CA ASN A 128 1.60 17.10 4.77
C ASN A 128 2.32 18.37 4.28
N ALA A 129 2.42 18.56 2.97
CA ALA A 129 2.95 19.80 2.43
C ALA A 129 2.07 20.99 2.85
N ALA A 130 2.65 22.20 2.90
CA ALA A 130 1.92 23.42 3.29
C ALA A 130 0.71 23.74 2.38
N VAL A 131 0.70 23.22 1.15
CA VAL A 131 -0.41 23.34 0.18
C VAL A 131 -1.27 22.07 0.12
N GLY A 132 -0.96 21.06 0.92
CA GLY A 132 -1.71 19.82 1.01
C GLY A 132 -3.00 20.02 1.81
N GLY A 133 -4.06 19.39 1.33
CA GLY A 133 -5.34 19.32 2.04
C GLY A 133 -5.43 18.10 2.95
N PRO A 134 -6.64 17.75 3.41
CA PRO A 134 -6.80 16.61 4.30
C PRO A 134 -6.57 15.29 3.55
N TYR A 135 -6.03 14.31 4.26
CA TYR A 135 -5.86 12.94 3.77
C TYR A 135 -5.98 11.95 4.94
N THR A 136 -6.11 10.67 4.61
CA THR A 136 -6.02 9.55 5.55
C THR A 136 -4.77 8.77 5.21
N LEU A 137 -3.83 8.69 6.13
CA LEU A 137 -2.70 7.77 6.01
C LEU A 137 -3.13 6.42 6.58
N THR A 138 -3.02 5.38 5.78
CA THR A 138 -3.16 3.99 6.23
C THR A 138 -1.83 3.28 6.06
N THR A 139 -1.33 2.69 7.13
CA THR A 139 -0.13 1.86 7.15
C THR A 139 -0.53 0.40 7.20
N TYR A 140 0.21 -0.45 6.49
CA TYR A 140 -0.05 -1.88 6.42
C TYR A 140 1.14 -2.71 6.90
N ALA A 141 0.84 -3.76 7.64
CA ALA A 141 1.76 -4.86 7.91
C ALA A 141 1.15 -6.14 7.33
N ASP A 142 1.89 -6.81 6.45
CA ASP A 142 1.43 -7.99 5.73
C ASP A 142 2.02 -9.25 6.40
N CYS A 143 1.12 -10.03 7.00
CA CYS A 143 1.45 -11.02 8.00
C CYS A 143 1.11 -12.42 7.52
N LEU A 144 2.11 -13.29 7.50
CA LEU A 144 1.94 -14.70 7.21
C LEU A 144 1.45 -15.45 8.45
N LYS A 145 0.33 -16.15 8.29
CA LYS A 145 -0.10 -17.20 9.20
C LYS A 145 0.19 -18.55 8.58
N SER A 146 1.12 -19.27 9.17
CA SER A 146 1.58 -20.58 8.69
C SER A 146 1.70 -21.56 9.85
N LYS A 147 1.55 -22.87 9.56
CA LYS A 147 1.85 -23.94 10.51
C LYS A 147 3.36 -24.17 10.66
N ALA A 148 4.11 -23.95 9.57
CA ALA A 148 5.57 -24.04 9.60
C ALA A 148 6.14 -22.68 10.02
N PRO A 149 7.06 -22.64 10.99
CA PRO A 149 7.71 -21.40 11.38
C PRO A 149 8.48 -20.84 10.18
N VAL A 150 8.35 -19.55 9.96
CA VAL A 150 9.12 -18.81 8.97
C VAL A 150 10.10 -17.92 9.70
N VAL A 151 11.38 -18.06 9.37
CA VAL A 151 12.44 -17.24 9.93
C VAL A 151 12.60 -16.02 9.04
N THR A 152 12.41 -14.85 9.64
CA THR A 152 12.58 -13.56 8.98
C THR A 152 13.71 -12.76 9.58
N HIS A 153 14.41 -12.02 8.73
CA HIS A 153 15.42 -11.05 9.12
C HIS A 153 15.09 -9.71 8.49
N ILE A 154 15.33 -8.63 9.23
CA ILE A 154 15.33 -7.27 8.67
C ILE A 154 16.79 -6.90 8.48
N VAL A 155 17.17 -6.63 7.24
CA VAL A 155 18.48 -6.08 6.90
C VAL A 155 18.33 -4.58 6.73
N GLU A 156 19.22 -3.82 7.37
CA GLU A 156 19.34 -2.38 7.21
C GLU A 156 20.67 -2.06 6.52
N SER A 157 20.63 -1.16 5.54
CA SER A 157 21.79 -0.64 4.84
C SER A 157 21.76 0.89 4.91
N ALA A 158 22.77 1.47 5.56
CA ALA A 158 22.94 2.91 5.59
C ALA A 158 23.58 3.39 4.28
N PHE A 159 23.06 4.49 3.75
CA PHE A 159 23.47 5.06 2.49
C PHE A 159 23.84 6.54 2.67
N SER A 160 24.89 7.02 2.01
CA SER A 160 25.35 8.42 2.12
C SER A 160 25.56 9.01 0.72
N PRO A 161 24.46 9.41 0.03
CA PRO A 161 24.55 10.02 -1.29
C PRO A 161 25.10 11.46 -1.23
N PRO A 162 25.62 11.99 -2.34
CA PRO A 162 25.94 13.39 -2.45
C PRO A 162 24.67 14.25 -2.35
N ALA A 163 24.79 15.42 -1.70
CA ALA A 163 23.70 16.39 -1.54
C ALA A 163 23.58 17.30 -2.79
N ASP A 164 23.31 16.70 -3.94
CA ASP A 164 23.43 17.34 -5.25
C ASP A 164 22.10 17.77 -5.89
N GLY A 165 20.97 17.44 -5.26
CA GLY A 165 19.64 17.69 -5.83
C GLY A 165 19.11 16.56 -6.71
N ASN A 166 19.85 15.45 -6.83
CA ASN A 166 19.49 14.33 -7.70
C ASN A 166 18.98 13.12 -6.91
N TYR A 167 18.47 12.16 -7.67
CA TYR A 167 18.08 10.85 -7.16
C TYR A 167 19.25 9.89 -7.19
N HIS A 168 19.35 9.08 -6.15
CA HIS A 168 20.39 8.06 -6.03
C HIS A 168 19.77 6.72 -5.68
N GLU A 169 20.32 5.66 -6.28
CA GLU A 169 19.94 4.29 -5.98
C GLU A 169 20.67 3.81 -4.72
N ALA A 170 19.93 3.14 -3.85
CA ALA A 170 20.45 2.53 -2.63
C ALA A 170 19.78 1.18 -2.42
N SER A 171 20.49 0.27 -1.76
CA SER A 171 20.04 -1.12 -1.66
C SER A 171 20.36 -1.78 -0.32
N ALA A 172 19.51 -2.74 0.04
CA ALA A 172 19.70 -3.65 1.16
C ALA A 172 19.62 -5.09 0.67
N ALA A 173 20.69 -5.86 0.87
CA ALA A 173 20.79 -7.23 0.40
C ALA A 173 20.49 -8.24 1.52
N CYS A 174 19.54 -9.13 1.27
CA CYS A 174 19.31 -10.31 2.09
C CYS A 174 20.51 -11.25 2.08
N PRO A 175 20.77 -11.96 3.20
CA PRO A 175 21.83 -12.94 3.29
C PRO A 175 21.73 -14.00 2.18
N ASN A 176 22.87 -14.60 1.83
CA ASN A 176 22.89 -15.65 0.83
C ASN A 176 22.02 -16.84 1.27
N GLY A 177 21.14 -17.31 0.38
CA GLY A 177 20.16 -18.33 0.71
C GLY A 177 18.90 -17.79 1.41
N SER A 178 18.69 -16.48 1.46
CA SER A 178 17.42 -15.87 1.85
C SER A 178 16.77 -15.16 0.65
N VAL A 179 15.45 -15.00 0.68
CA VAL A 179 14.65 -14.34 -0.35
C VAL A 179 14.12 -13.03 0.20
N VAL A 180 14.14 -11.96 -0.61
CA VAL A 180 13.52 -10.69 -0.24
C VAL A 180 12.01 -10.78 -0.43
N THR A 181 11.23 -10.51 0.61
CA THR A 181 9.75 -10.52 0.57
C THR A 181 9.13 -9.14 0.61
N GLY A 182 9.92 -8.13 1.00
CA GLY A 182 9.53 -6.74 1.02
C GLY A 182 10.72 -5.88 1.42
N GLY A 183 10.51 -4.58 1.52
CA GLY A 183 11.53 -3.66 1.97
C GLY A 183 11.02 -2.23 1.91
N GLY A 184 11.89 -1.32 2.30
CA GLY A 184 11.47 0.04 2.59
C GLY A 184 12.64 0.99 2.76
N PHE A 185 12.34 2.20 3.21
CA PHE A 185 13.31 3.27 3.36
C PHE A 185 13.01 4.19 4.54
N ALA A 186 14.05 4.86 5.00
CA ALA A 186 13.97 6.02 5.87
C ALA A 186 14.93 7.09 5.36
N SER A 187 14.41 8.14 4.70
CA SER A 187 15.25 9.22 4.15
C SER A 187 14.99 10.56 4.83
N GLY A 188 13.79 10.79 5.37
CA GLY A 188 13.42 12.08 5.96
C GLY A 188 13.08 13.17 4.93
N ILE A 189 13.20 12.89 3.63
CA ILE A 189 12.89 13.83 2.52
C ILE A 189 12.11 13.20 1.36
N GLY A 190 11.70 11.93 1.48
CA GLY A 190 10.97 11.21 0.42
C GLY A 190 11.79 10.11 -0.25
N ALA A 191 11.12 9.13 -0.85
CA ALA A 191 11.67 8.25 -1.88
C ALA A 191 10.62 8.04 -2.97
N ASP A 192 11.08 7.84 -4.20
CA ASP A 192 10.20 7.90 -5.39
C ASP A 192 9.89 6.52 -5.96
N ALA A 193 10.76 5.54 -5.73
CA ALA A 193 10.54 4.16 -6.11
C ALA A 193 11.10 3.21 -5.06
N SER A 194 10.34 2.17 -4.74
CA SER A 194 10.73 1.11 -3.79
C SER A 194 10.51 -0.24 -4.47
N LEU A 195 11.62 -0.94 -4.67
CA LEU A 195 11.71 -2.09 -5.54
C LEU A 195 12.25 -3.30 -4.80
N PRO A 196 11.68 -4.49 -4.99
CA PRO A 196 12.43 -5.71 -4.75
C PRO A 196 13.55 -5.94 -5.79
N ILE A 197 13.72 -5.09 -6.83
CA ILE A 197 14.76 -5.24 -7.87
C ILE A 197 15.07 -3.94 -8.65
N ASN A 198 16.37 -3.59 -8.77
CA ASN A 198 17.03 -2.55 -9.58
C ASN A 198 16.27 -1.99 -10.80
N GLY A 199 16.25 -0.65 -10.86
CA GLY A 199 15.89 0.12 -12.04
C GLY A 199 16.75 -0.21 -13.26
N ALA A 200 16.15 -0.03 -14.44
CA ALA A 200 16.79 0.00 -15.76
C ALA A 200 17.85 -1.09 -16.10
N GLY A 201 17.37 -2.29 -16.47
CA GLY A 201 17.93 -3.00 -17.63
C GLY A 201 19.09 -3.99 -17.47
N THR A 202 19.43 -4.50 -16.27
CA THR A 202 20.42 -5.58 -16.12
C THR A 202 19.89 -6.79 -15.34
N ALA A 203 20.43 -7.98 -15.62
CA ALA A 203 20.00 -9.27 -15.09
C ALA A 203 20.07 -9.31 -13.55
N ARG A 204 18.97 -9.78 -12.93
CA ARG A 204 18.49 -9.40 -11.59
C ARG A 204 18.78 -10.44 -10.51
N SER A 205 19.01 -10.00 -9.26
CA SER A 205 19.21 -10.87 -8.09
C SER A 205 18.01 -10.81 -7.13
N ALA A 206 17.41 -11.95 -6.81
CA ALA A 206 16.16 -12.07 -6.04
C ALA A 206 16.30 -11.86 -4.51
N ASN A 207 17.42 -11.31 -4.08
CA ASN A 207 17.79 -11.16 -2.67
C ASN A 207 18.14 -9.71 -2.30
N VAL A 208 17.73 -8.72 -3.09
CA VAL A 208 18.07 -7.31 -2.85
C VAL A 208 16.80 -6.48 -2.85
N TRP A 209 16.66 -5.53 -1.93
CA TRP A 209 15.68 -4.46 -2.04
C TRP A 209 16.38 -3.19 -2.47
N ASP A 210 15.93 -2.59 -3.56
CA ASP A 210 16.47 -1.36 -4.15
C ASP A 210 15.47 -0.22 -3.94
N THR A 211 15.97 0.98 -3.75
CA THR A 211 15.14 2.18 -3.57
C THR A 211 15.84 3.36 -4.21
N GLN A 212 15.06 4.22 -4.86
CA GLN A 212 15.53 5.49 -5.38
C GLN A 212 15.17 6.61 -4.42
N ILE A 213 16.18 7.27 -3.85
CA ILE A 213 16.01 8.34 -2.86
C ILE A 213 16.37 9.67 -3.50
N GLY A 214 15.46 10.65 -3.42
CA GLY A 214 15.73 12.02 -3.83
C GLY A 214 16.54 12.77 -2.78
N MET A 215 17.59 13.46 -3.20
CA MET A 215 18.41 14.29 -2.31
C MET A 215 18.13 15.76 -2.51
N THR A 216 18.04 16.52 -1.42
CA THR A 216 17.94 17.99 -1.49
C THR A 216 19.33 18.59 -1.62
N GLN A 217 19.50 19.55 -2.54
CA GLN A 217 20.77 20.23 -2.76
C GLN A 217 21.28 20.87 -1.46
N GLY A 218 22.52 20.55 -1.07
CA GLY A 218 23.16 21.08 0.13
C GLY A 218 22.69 20.48 1.46
N GLN A 219 21.78 19.51 1.47
CA GLN A 219 21.36 18.76 2.66
C GLN A 219 22.02 17.38 2.70
N THR A 220 23.03 17.21 3.57
CA THR A 220 23.63 15.89 3.80
C THR A 220 22.73 15.08 4.73
N GLN A 221 22.39 13.86 4.31
CA GLN A 221 21.60 12.92 5.09
C GLN A 221 22.17 11.52 4.91
N THR A 222 21.84 10.63 5.85
CA THR A 222 22.21 9.22 5.77
C THR A 222 20.93 8.38 5.79
N PRO A 223 20.25 8.24 4.63
CA PRO A 223 19.09 7.38 4.53
C PRO A 223 19.41 5.92 4.90
N ALA A 224 18.41 5.20 5.38
CA ALA A 224 18.47 3.76 5.58
C ALA A 224 17.55 3.05 4.58
N ILE A 225 18.05 2.00 3.95
CA ILE A 225 17.25 1.06 3.14
C ILE A 225 17.07 -0.22 3.91
N TYR A 226 15.86 -0.76 3.85
CA TYR A 226 15.47 -1.97 4.56
C TYR A 226 15.08 -3.07 3.58
N ALA A 227 15.49 -4.30 3.88
CA ALA A 227 14.99 -5.50 3.23
C ALA A 227 14.41 -6.44 4.29
N VAL A 228 13.22 -6.98 4.02
CA VAL A 228 12.63 -8.08 4.79
C VAL A 228 12.97 -9.38 4.08
N CYS A 229 13.68 -10.25 4.79
CA CYS A 229 14.30 -11.44 4.23
C CYS A 229 13.73 -12.69 4.88
N VAL A 230 13.46 -13.72 4.09
CA VAL A 230 13.02 -15.04 4.56
C VAL A 230 14.09 -16.07 4.24
N ASP A 231 14.48 -16.89 5.22
CA ASP A 231 15.43 -17.98 4.99
C ASP A 231 14.84 -19.09 4.12
N SER A 232 15.63 -19.56 3.14
CA SER A 232 15.17 -20.59 2.19
C SER A 232 15.49 -22.03 2.61
N THR A 233 15.90 -22.35 3.85
CA THR A 233 16.25 -23.73 4.25
C THR A 233 15.67 -24.24 5.59
N PRO A 234 15.10 -25.47 5.64
CA PRO A 234 14.81 -26.32 4.50
C PRO A 234 13.51 -25.89 3.78
N PRO A 235 13.48 -25.99 2.43
CA PRO A 235 12.52 -25.32 1.56
C PRO A 235 11.49 -26.30 1.01
N SER A 236 10.21 -26.09 1.30
CA SER A 236 9.16 -26.52 0.38
C SER A 236 8.09 -25.46 0.13
N SER A 237 7.81 -24.57 1.09
CA SER A 237 6.79 -23.52 0.94
C SER A 237 7.33 -22.15 0.48
N PHE A 238 8.64 -21.93 0.55
CA PHE A 238 9.30 -20.71 0.05
C PHE A 238 10.33 -21.10 -1.00
N ARG A 239 9.84 -21.71 -2.09
CA ARG A 239 10.58 -21.65 -3.35
C ARG A 239 10.15 -20.41 -4.08
N GLU A 240 11.13 -19.61 -4.47
CA GLU A 240 10.98 -18.44 -5.33
C GLU A 240 10.08 -18.81 -6.52
N GLY A 241 8.87 -18.25 -6.51
CA GLY A 241 8.01 -18.21 -7.68
C GLY A 241 8.56 -17.17 -8.64
N SER A 242 8.37 -17.40 -9.94
CA SER A 242 8.60 -16.38 -10.97
C SER A 242 7.90 -15.09 -10.54
N ILE A 243 8.67 -14.02 -10.30
CA ILE A 243 8.16 -12.68 -9.98
C ILE A 243 7.35 -12.20 -11.18
N PRO A 244 6.01 -12.21 -11.13
CA PRO A 244 5.22 -11.70 -12.23
C PRO A 244 5.36 -10.17 -12.21
N THR A 245 5.44 -9.62 -13.42
CA THR A 245 5.54 -8.18 -13.63
C THR A 245 4.40 -7.74 -14.52
N ALA A 246 3.66 -6.72 -14.08
CA ALA A 246 2.78 -5.97 -14.95
C ALA A 246 3.42 -4.62 -15.20
N ALA A 247 3.34 -4.11 -16.44
CA ALA A 247 3.83 -2.77 -16.78
C ALA A 247 2.74 -2.04 -17.57
N GLN A 248 2.50 -0.77 -17.24
CA GLN A 248 1.60 0.09 -18.00
C GLN A 248 2.16 1.51 -18.12
N PRO A 249 1.98 2.16 -19.28
CA PRO A 249 2.31 3.57 -19.43
C PRO A 249 1.27 4.40 -18.67
N ILE A 250 1.72 5.22 -17.71
CA ILE A 250 0.90 6.24 -17.08
C ILE A 250 0.72 7.37 -18.09
N THR A 251 -0.44 7.38 -18.76
CA THR A 251 -0.82 8.41 -19.75
C THR A 251 -1.88 9.38 -19.21
N THR A 252 -2.40 9.11 -18.01
CA THR A 252 -3.40 9.90 -17.28
C THR A 252 -2.80 10.46 -15.99
N THR A 253 -3.47 11.43 -15.35
CA THR A 253 -3.01 12.07 -14.10
C THR A 253 -2.86 11.08 -12.93
N SER A 254 -3.50 9.91 -12.99
CA SER A 254 -3.40 8.82 -12.01
C SER A 254 -3.63 7.44 -12.65
N GLY A 255 -3.09 6.39 -12.05
CA GLY A 255 -3.32 4.99 -12.43
C GLY A 255 -3.11 4.03 -11.25
N ASP A 256 -3.77 2.87 -11.34
CA ASP A 256 -3.56 1.72 -10.45
C ASP A 256 -3.08 0.54 -11.28
N LEU A 257 -2.04 -0.12 -10.80
CA LEU A 257 -1.47 -1.31 -11.41
C LEU A 257 -1.48 -2.47 -10.41
N SER A 258 -2.28 -3.49 -10.72
CA SER A 258 -2.39 -4.69 -9.90
C SER A 258 -1.74 -5.90 -10.55
N ILE A 259 -0.97 -6.65 -9.76
CA ILE A 259 -0.33 -7.90 -10.19
C ILE A 259 -0.56 -9.00 -9.15
N GLY A 260 -0.94 -10.19 -9.60
CA GLY A 260 -1.13 -11.35 -8.73
C GLY A 260 -0.10 -12.44 -9.01
N CYS A 261 -0.04 -13.43 -8.13
CA CYS A 261 0.79 -14.61 -8.35
C CYS A 261 0.14 -15.62 -9.30
N PRO A 262 0.93 -16.43 -10.03
CA PRO A 262 0.42 -17.59 -10.76
C PRO A 262 -0.38 -18.53 -9.85
N ALA A 263 -1.30 -19.29 -10.44
CA ALA A 263 -2.10 -20.27 -9.70
C ALA A 263 -1.23 -21.26 -8.92
N GLY A 264 -1.59 -21.50 -7.65
CA GLY A 264 -0.83 -22.37 -6.74
C GLY A 264 0.37 -21.68 -6.06
N GLN A 265 0.50 -20.36 -6.20
CA GLN A 265 1.47 -19.56 -5.46
C GLN A 265 0.74 -18.55 -4.57
N LEU A 266 1.35 -18.26 -3.42
CA LEU A 266 0.92 -17.25 -2.47
C LEU A 266 1.71 -15.96 -2.70
N LEU A 267 1.01 -14.83 -2.76
CA LEU A 267 1.59 -13.50 -2.82
C LEU A 267 2.00 -13.07 -1.41
N VAL A 268 3.29 -12.83 -1.19
CA VAL A 268 3.85 -12.48 0.14
C VAL A 268 4.39 -11.06 0.24
N GLY A 269 4.41 -10.35 -0.88
CA GLY A 269 4.77 -8.94 -0.96
C GLY A 269 4.87 -8.50 -2.40
N GLY A 270 5.40 -7.31 -2.63
CA GLY A 270 5.55 -6.75 -3.97
C GLY A 270 6.32 -5.44 -3.95
N GLY A 271 6.28 -4.70 -5.05
CA GLY A 271 6.86 -3.37 -5.15
C GLY A 271 6.62 -2.72 -6.50
N LEU A 272 7.33 -1.61 -6.76
CA LEU A 272 7.09 -0.71 -7.89
C LEU A 272 8.40 -0.26 -8.54
N ALA A 273 8.54 -0.35 -9.86
CA ALA A 273 9.53 0.43 -10.62
C ALA A 273 8.86 1.54 -11.40
N LEU A 274 9.51 2.69 -11.42
CA LEU A 274 9.27 3.75 -12.37
C LEU A 274 10.47 3.81 -13.31
N ASP A 275 10.23 3.93 -14.62
CA ASP A 275 11.32 4.10 -15.58
C ASP A 275 11.92 5.50 -15.54
N HIS A 276 11.14 6.51 -15.10
CA HIS A 276 11.51 7.92 -15.02
C HIS A 276 11.00 8.54 -13.70
N VAL A 277 11.66 9.61 -13.27
CA VAL A 277 11.32 10.35 -12.04
C VAL A 277 10.20 11.37 -12.31
N GLY A 278 9.28 11.52 -11.37
CA GLY A 278 8.17 12.49 -11.46
C GLY A 278 6.75 11.94 -11.27
N ALA A 279 6.60 10.68 -10.84
CA ALA A 279 5.33 10.16 -10.34
C ALA A 279 5.32 10.13 -8.81
N ASN A 280 4.21 10.54 -8.20
CA ASN A 280 3.99 10.42 -6.77
C ASN A 280 3.21 9.14 -6.50
N VAL A 281 3.85 8.21 -5.80
CA VAL A 281 3.23 6.98 -5.32
C VAL A 281 2.37 7.33 -4.11
N TYR A 282 1.09 6.98 -4.18
CA TYR A 282 0.15 7.20 -3.09
C TYR A 282 -0.39 5.88 -2.51
N GLY A 283 0.01 4.74 -3.07
CA GLY A 283 -0.22 3.43 -2.47
C GLY A 283 0.69 2.35 -3.02
N SER A 284 1.13 1.43 -2.15
CA SER A 284 1.86 0.21 -2.51
C SER A 284 1.45 -0.88 -1.54
N THR A 285 0.62 -1.81 -2.01
CA THR A 285 -0.34 -2.44 -1.12
C THR A 285 -0.86 -3.79 -1.65
N LEU A 286 -0.74 -4.85 -0.86
CA LEU A 286 -1.47 -6.12 -1.00
C LEU A 286 -3.00 -5.92 -0.95
N SER A 287 -3.79 -6.58 -1.78
CA SER A 287 -5.24 -6.49 -1.71
C SER A 287 -5.76 -7.13 -0.41
N ALA A 288 -6.95 -6.73 0.04
CA ALA A 288 -7.52 -7.22 1.30
C ALA A 288 -7.72 -8.75 1.33
N ASP A 289 -7.90 -9.37 0.17
CA ASP A 289 -8.00 -10.81 -0.02
C ASP A 289 -6.64 -11.50 -0.24
N GLY A 290 -5.53 -10.75 -0.24
CA GLY A 290 -4.17 -11.26 -0.43
C GLY A 290 -3.86 -11.72 -1.86
N SER A 291 -4.71 -11.43 -2.84
CA SER A 291 -4.59 -11.97 -4.21
C SER A 291 -3.75 -11.12 -5.16
N GLN A 292 -3.63 -9.82 -4.90
CA GLN A 292 -2.96 -8.87 -5.79
C GLN A 292 -2.09 -7.89 -5.01
N TRP A 293 -0.96 -7.49 -5.59
CA TRP A 293 -0.21 -6.32 -5.17
C TRP A 293 -0.62 -5.18 -6.07
N THR A 294 -1.15 -4.13 -5.47
CA THR A 294 -1.59 -2.92 -6.15
C THR A 294 -0.63 -1.79 -5.83
N VAL A 295 -0.15 -1.15 -6.89
CA VAL A 295 0.56 0.10 -6.80
C VAL A 295 -0.34 1.18 -7.39
N SER A 296 -0.33 2.33 -6.74
CA SER A 296 -1.15 3.49 -7.10
C SER A 296 -0.24 4.70 -7.20
N ALA A 297 -0.13 5.26 -8.41
CA ALA A 297 0.73 6.39 -8.70
C ALA A 297 0.01 7.50 -9.46
N THR A 298 0.36 8.75 -9.15
CA THR A 298 -0.11 9.94 -9.84
C THR A 298 1.02 10.63 -10.54
N PHE A 299 0.74 11.19 -11.71
CA PHE A 299 1.73 11.89 -12.49
C PHE A 299 1.42 13.40 -12.48
N PHE A 300 2.38 14.19 -12.03
CA PHE A 300 2.26 15.65 -12.07
C PHE A 300 2.87 16.18 -13.35
N PRO A 301 2.10 16.86 -14.22
CA PRO A 301 2.67 17.53 -15.38
C PRO A 301 3.49 18.73 -14.89
N PHE A 302 4.79 18.54 -14.71
CA PHE A 302 5.74 19.66 -14.76
C PHE A 302 5.60 20.32 -16.13
N ALA A 303 5.62 21.66 -16.18
CA ALA A 303 5.29 22.45 -17.37
C ALA A 303 5.96 21.90 -18.66
N GLY A 304 5.14 21.35 -19.56
CA GLY A 304 5.55 20.62 -20.76
C GLY A 304 4.72 19.35 -20.93
N THR A 305 4.76 18.71 -22.10
CA THR A 305 4.26 17.33 -22.26
C THR A 305 5.40 16.41 -21.84
N PRO A 306 5.36 15.79 -20.65
CA PRO A 306 6.40 14.90 -20.23
C PRO A 306 6.35 13.61 -21.05
N PRO A 307 7.49 12.90 -21.19
CA PRO A 307 7.48 11.54 -21.73
C PRO A 307 6.56 10.66 -20.88
N ALA A 308 5.87 9.72 -21.52
CA ALA A 308 5.09 8.71 -20.79
C ALA A 308 6.00 7.98 -19.81
N VAL A 309 5.60 7.92 -18.53
CA VAL A 309 6.30 7.14 -17.50
C VAL A 309 5.69 5.74 -17.49
N THR A 310 6.54 4.72 -17.51
CA THR A 310 6.11 3.33 -17.36
C THR A 310 6.16 2.94 -15.89
N GLU A 311 4.99 2.63 -15.35
CA GLU A 311 4.85 2.00 -14.05
C GLU A 311 5.00 0.48 -14.22
N THR A 312 5.81 -0.15 -13.37
CA THR A 312 5.91 -1.62 -13.31
C THR A 312 5.65 -2.09 -11.89
N ALA A 313 4.60 -2.89 -11.70
CA ALA A 313 4.32 -3.54 -10.43
C ALA A 313 4.96 -4.93 -10.40
N TYR A 314 5.47 -5.30 -9.24
CA TYR A 314 6.13 -6.57 -8.96
C TYR A 314 5.39 -7.31 -7.86
N ALA A 315 5.32 -8.62 -7.97
CA ALA A 315 4.78 -9.50 -6.93
C ALA A 315 5.85 -10.49 -6.49
N VAL A 316 6.00 -10.67 -5.18
CA VAL A 316 6.85 -11.71 -4.61
C VAL A 316 5.97 -12.91 -4.31
N CYS A 317 6.24 -14.01 -5.01
CA CYS A 317 5.41 -15.20 -4.99
C CYS A 317 6.14 -16.39 -4.41
N VAL A 318 5.45 -17.19 -3.61
CA VAL A 318 6.00 -18.40 -2.98
C VAL A 318 5.09 -19.58 -3.25
N ARG A 319 5.67 -20.74 -3.55
CA ARG A 319 4.87 -21.95 -3.81
C ARG A 319 4.34 -22.55 -2.51
N THR A 320 3.02 -22.68 -2.39
CA THR A 320 2.36 -23.32 -1.23
C THR A 320 2.13 -24.80 -1.44
#